data_AF-A0AA86Q8W3-F1
#
_entry.id   AF-A0AA86Q8W3-F1
#
_cell.length_a   1.000
_cell.length_b   1.000
_cell.length_c   1.000
_cell.angle_alpha   90.00
_cell.angle_beta   90.00
_cell.angle_gamma   90.00
#
_symmetry.space_group_name_H-M   'P 1'
#
loop_
_entity.id
_entity.type
_entity.pdbx_description
1 polymer ?
#
loop_
_entity_poly.entity_id
_entity_poly.type
_entity_poly.pdbx_seq_one_letter_code
_entity_poly.pdbx_strand_id
1 'polypeptide(L)'
;MDAYAFKQQYNLYYTGIYGKQKEPTIEDWDKKINLITGAKTIDTALELFQVIEAIPPFQDVQSGFSYYWFKDGTYPSWEKCPDASVLEYKHEERDEFVKEHPDKWMDIKCKYEAKIVSLLMLWMGNSNEAFTTALKGIVIKIRRARITIQLWYEGSAEDVRDPLKQALECKGMEIKDMSISDIKESSSRRGSRSSSRKDDRDNSRSRNESSDRNNRNHSKRRE
;
A
#
# COMPACT_ATOMS: atom_id res chain seq x y z
N MET A 1 2.55 35.16 -15.57
CA MET A 1 1.84 34.14 -14.77
C MET A 1 0.84 33.50 -15.71
N ASP A 2 1.04 32.23 -16.04
CA ASP A 2 0.06 31.50 -16.84
C ASP A 2 -1.21 31.34 -16.02
N ALA A 3 -2.34 31.78 -16.55
CA ALA A 3 -3.61 31.93 -15.82
C ALA A 3 -4.24 30.59 -15.36
N TYR A 4 -3.56 29.47 -15.54
CA TYR A 4 -4.08 28.11 -15.33
C TYR A 4 -3.10 27.17 -14.61
N ALA A 5 -2.03 27.70 -14.01
CA ALA A 5 -1.10 26.92 -13.21
C ALA A 5 -1.68 26.59 -11.82
N PHE A 6 -1.36 25.42 -11.30
CA PHE A 6 -1.66 25.02 -9.93
C PHE A 6 -0.84 25.85 -8.93
N LYS A 7 -1.29 25.90 -7.67
CA LYS A 7 -0.52 26.57 -6.59
C LYS A 7 0.82 25.87 -6.32
N GLN A 8 0.91 24.58 -6.65
CA GLN A 8 2.06 23.73 -6.40
C GLN A 8 2.21 22.78 -7.58
N GLN A 9 3.45 22.38 -7.87
CA GLN A 9 3.74 21.34 -8.85
C GLN A 9 3.70 19.95 -8.22
N TYR A 10 3.41 18.92 -9.02
CA TYR A 10 3.27 17.55 -8.53
C TYR A 10 4.08 16.55 -9.37
N ASN A 11 4.49 15.47 -8.71
CA ASN A 11 5.14 14.32 -9.32
C ASN A 11 4.30 13.06 -9.13
N LEU A 12 4.39 12.16 -10.11
CA LEU A 12 3.83 10.82 -10.04
C LEU A 12 4.94 9.79 -10.11
N TYR A 13 4.95 8.89 -9.14
CA TYR A 13 5.79 7.70 -9.14
C TYR A 13 4.95 6.43 -9.10
N TYR A 14 5.57 5.30 -9.43
CA TYR A 14 4.94 3.99 -9.26
C TYR A 14 5.91 2.90 -8.81
N THR A 15 5.35 1.86 -8.20
CA THR A 15 6.02 0.58 -7.98
C THR A 15 5.13 -0.56 -8.47
N GLY A 16 5.75 -1.69 -8.84
CA GLY A 16 5.04 -2.88 -9.30
C GLY A 16 5.05 -3.05 -10.82
N ILE A 17 4.31 -4.04 -11.29
CA ILE A 17 4.32 -4.49 -12.69
C ILE A 17 3.00 -4.13 -13.36
N TYR A 18 3.10 -3.63 -14.59
CA TYR A 18 2.02 -3.63 -15.57
C TYR A 18 2.53 -4.20 -16.90
N GLY A 19 1.66 -4.85 -17.67
CA GLY A 19 2.04 -5.53 -18.91
C GLY A 19 2.92 -6.78 -18.73
N LYS A 20 3.81 -7.07 -19.70
CA LYS A 20 4.67 -8.27 -19.75
C LYS A 20 6.04 -8.07 -19.08
N GLN A 21 6.09 -7.34 -17.97
CA GLN A 21 7.35 -7.11 -17.25
C GLN A 21 7.56 -8.17 -16.16
N LYS A 22 8.82 -8.51 -15.86
CA LYS A 22 9.17 -9.41 -14.74
C LYS A 22 9.28 -8.60 -13.45
N GLU A 23 8.89 -9.23 -12.34
CA GLU A 23 8.94 -8.64 -11.01
C GLU A 23 10.40 -8.32 -10.62
N PRO A 24 10.74 -7.07 -10.27
CA PRO A 24 12.06 -6.77 -9.76
C PRO A 24 12.25 -7.44 -8.38
N THR A 25 13.23 -8.33 -8.24
CA THR A 25 13.65 -8.94 -6.97
C THR A 25 14.51 -8.00 -6.12
N ILE A 26 14.37 -6.68 -6.29
CA ILE A 26 15.22 -5.68 -5.67
C ILE A 26 14.53 -5.17 -4.39
N GLU A 27 15.22 -5.31 -3.25
CA GLU A 27 14.74 -4.85 -1.94
C GLU A 27 14.97 -3.35 -1.71
N ASP A 28 15.87 -2.74 -2.47
CA ASP A 28 16.22 -1.32 -2.39
C ASP A 28 15.08 -0.44 -2.93
N TRP A 29 14.53 0.42 -2.08
CA TRP A 29 13.39 1.30 -2.38
C TRP A 29 13.66 2.20 -3.58
N ASP A 30 14.84 2.81 -3.63
CA ASP A 30 15.21 3.77 -4.68
C ASP A 30 15.37 3.10 -6.04
N LYS A 31 15.66 1.79 -6.06
CA LYS A 31 15.70 0.99 -7.28
C LYS A 31 14.33 0.44 -7.69
N LYS A 32 13.37 0.43 -6.77
CA LYS A 32 12.03 -0.14 -6.97
C LYS A 32 11.03 0.89 -7.49
N ILE A 33 11.19 2.15 -7.07
CA ILE A 33 10.28 3.22 -7.44
C ILE A 33 10.70 3.89 -8.74
N ASN A 34 9.73 4.14 -9.62
CA ASN A 34 9.94 4.75 -10.92
C ASN A 34 9.18 6.07 -11.00
N LEU A 35 9.87 7.14 -11.42
CA LEU A 35 9.27 8.46 -11.66
C LEU A 35 8.65 8.49 -13.06
N ILE A 36 7.37 8.87 -13.17
CA ILE A 36 6.66 9.05 -14.44
C ILE A 36 6.86 10.46 -14.98
N THR A 37 6.78 11.46 -14.11
CA THR A 37 6.88 12.90 -14.44
C THR A 37 8.33 13.39 -14.54
N GLY A 38 9.23 12.59 -15.12
CA GLY A 38 10.68 12.80 -15.04
C GLY A 38 11.21 14.05 -15.75
N ALA A 39 10.63 14.43 -16.89
CA ALA A 39 11.05 15.61 -17.66
C ALA A 39 10.19 16.86 -17.38
N LYS A 40 8.98 16.67 -16.86
CA LYS A 40 8.02 17.73 -16.59
C LYS A 40 7.13 17.34 -15.42
N THR A 41 7.09 18.19 -14.40
CA THR A 41 6.14 18.11 -13.30
C THR A 41 4.73 18.42 -13.79
N ILE A 42 3.73 18.03 -13.03
CA ILE A 42 2.32 18.39 -13.28
C ILE A 42 2.10 19.76 -12.63
N ASP A 43 1.86 20.77 -13.47
CA ASP A 43 1.64 22.16 -13.08
C ASP A 43 0.26 22.67 -13.54
N THR A 44 -0.44 21.94 -14.40
CA THR A 44 -1.76 22.34 -14.91
C THR A 44 -2.77 21.18 -14.91
N ALA A 45 -4.06 21.51 -14.98
CA ALA A 45 -5.11 20.51 -15.12
C ALA A 45 -4.97 19.69 -16.41
N LEU A 46 -4.54 20.31 -17.52
CA LEU A 46 -4.30 19.60 -18.78
C LEU A 46 -3.23 18.52 -18.61
N GLU A 47 -2.12 18.85 -17.95
CA GLU A 47 -1.04 17.88 -17.69
C GLU A 47 -1.49 16.76 -16.75
N LEU A 48 -2.31 17.07 -15.75
CA LEU A 48 -2.91 16.05 -14.89
C LEU A 48 -3.69 15.03 -15.72
N PHE A 49 -4.56 15.48 -16.61
CA PHE A 49 -5.35 14.56 -17.45
C PHE A 49 -4.49 13.82 -18.47
N GLN A 50 -3.49 14.46 -19.06
CA GLN A 50 -2.52 13.77 -19.94
C GLN A 50 -1.77 12.65 -19.20
N VAL A 51 -1.37 12.88 -17.94
CA VAL A 51 -0.74 11.84 -17.12
C VAL A 51 -1.75 10.73 -16.79
N ILE A 52 -2.97 11.06 -16.40
CA ILE A 52 -4.02 10.06 -16.11
C ILE A 52 -4.31 9.18 -17.33
N GLU A 53 -4.36 9.76 -18.54
CA GLU A 53 -4.58 9.01 -19.78
C GLU A 53 -3.37 8.14 -20.16
N ALA A 54 -2.16 8.53 -19.78
CA ALA A 54 -0.93 7.83 -20.14
C ALA A 54 -0.58 6.68 -19.18
N ILE A 55 -1.03 6.72 -17.93
CA ILE A 55 -0.76 5.66 -16.96
C ILE A 55 -1.69 4.45 -17.14
N PRO A 56 -1.24 3.24 -16.77
CA PRO A 56 -2.12 2.08 -16.79
C PRO A 56 -3.33 2.30 -15.89
N PRO A 57 -4.55 1.92 -16.30
CA PRO A 57 -5.71 2.00 -15.43
C PRO A 57 -5.70 0.87 -14.39
N PHE A 58 -6.53 0.99 -13.35
CA PHE A 58 -6.51 0.06 -12.21
C PHE A 58 -6.86 -1.39 -12.58
N GLN A 59 -7.62 -1.56 -13.65
CA GLN A 59 -7.97 -2.86 -14.21
C GLN A 59 -6.75 -3.60 -14.80
N ASP A 60 -5.77 -2.87 -15.33
CA ASP A 60 -4.64 -3.44 -16.08
C ASP A 60 -3.40 -3.70 -15.22
N VAL A 61 -3.36 -3.15 -14.00
CA VAL A 61 -2.23 -3.35 -13.09
C VAL A 61 -2.34 -4.62 -12.26
N GLN A 62 -1.19 -5.23 -12.00
CA GLN A 62 -1.09 -6.46 -11.24
C GLN A 62 -1.22 -6.22 -9.72
N SER A 63 -1.55 -7.27 -8.99
CA SER A 63 -1.54 -7.22 -7.52
C SER A 63 -0.15 -6.86 -7.03
N GLY A 64 -0.05 -5.81 -6.20
CA GLY A 64 1.23 -5.28 -5.73
C GLY A 64 1.56 -3.90 -6.29
N PHE A 65 0.88 -3.49 -7.35
CA PHE A 65 1.05 -2.17 -7.97
C PHE A 65 0.68 -1.04 -7.02
N SER A 66 1.44 0.05 -7.07
CA SER A 66 1.15 1.25 -6.26
C SER A 66 1.51 2.53 -7.01
N TYR A 67 0.65 3.56 -6.91
CA TYR A 67 0.90 4.92 -7.41
C TYR A 67 1.21 5.85 -6.24
N TYR A 68 2.09 6.81 -6.46
CA TYR A 68 2.53 7.79 -5.45
C TYR A 68 2.47 9.19 -6.08
N TRP A 69 1.43 9.94 -5.73
CA TRP A 69 1.24 11.33 -6.15
C TRP A 69 1.75 12.25 -5.06
N PHE A 70 2.78 13.06 -5.31
CA PHE A 70 3.40 13.91 -4.29
C PHE A 70 3.63 15.31 -4.81
N LYS A 71 3.63 16.29 -3.90
CA LYS A 71 4.11 17.64 -4.22
C LYS A 71 5.56 17.57 -4.69
N ASP A 72 5.91 18.45 -5.63
CA ASP A 72 7.29 18.61 -6.04
C ASP A 72 8.20 18.94 -4.84
N GLY A 73 9.44 18.46 -4.89
CA GLY A 73 10.37 18.51 -3.75
C GLY A 73 10.07 17.50 -2.63
N THR A 74 8.97 16.74 -2.68
CA THR A 74 8.67 15.68 -1.70
C THR A 74 8.89 14.29 -2.32
N TYR A 75 9.85 13.55 -1.78
CA TYR A 75 10.11 12.18 -2.20
C TYR A 75 9.22 11.20 -1.40
N PRO A 76 8.55 10.23 -2.04
CA PRO A 76 7.59 9.33 -1.39
C PRO A 76 8.26 8.25 -0.53
N SER A 77 9.03 8.63 0.48
CA SER A 77 9.65 7.71 1.44
C SER A 77 9.46 8.18 2.88
N TRP A 78 9.33 7.23 3.81
CA TRP A 78 9.13 7.53 5.23
C TRP A 78 10.30 8.33 5.81
N GLU A 79 11.52 8.05 5.34
CA GLU A 79 12.75 8.72 5.77
C GLU A 79 12.81 10.18 5.31
N LYS A 80 12.13 10.51 4.20
CA LYS A 80 12.07 11.86 3.65
C LYS A 80 10.83 12.64 4.11
N CYS A 81 9.90 12.00 4.81
CA CYS A 81 8.73 12.64 5.42
C CYS A 81 8.56 12.23 6.89
N PRO A 82 9.54 12.49 7.77
CA PRO A 82 9.51 12.01 9.16
C PRO A 82 8.38 12.62 10.01
N ASP A 83 7.95 13.84 9.68
CA ASP A 83 6.96 14.61 10.46
C ASP A 83 5.52 14.43 9.95
N ALA A 84 5.32 13.67 8.87
CA ALA A 84 3.99 13.45 8.33
C ALA A 84 3.25 12.32 9.07
N SER A 85 1.93 12.42 9.05
CA SER A 85 0.98 11.39 9.45
C SER A 85 0.34 10.77 8.21
N VAL A 86 -0.27 9.60 8.39
CA VAL A 86 -0.96 8.86 7.34
C VAL A 86 -2.40 8.59 7.75
N LEU A 87 -3.31 9.17 6.97
CA LEU A 87 -4.72 8.80 7.00
C LEU A 87 -4.96 7.71 5.97
N GLU A 88 -5.39 6.53 6.41
CA GLU A 88 -5.56 5.35 5.58
C GLU A 88 -7.04 4.95 5.46
N TYR A 89 -7.48 4.84 4.21
CA TYR A 89 -8.73 4.21 3.83
C TYR A 89 -8.48 2.88 3.11
N LYS A 90 -9.27 1.86 3.44
CA LYS A 90 -9.18 0.53 2.85
C LYS A 90 -10.54 0.05 2.36
N HIS A 91 -10.57 -0.39 1.11
CA HIS A 91 -11.64 -1.21 0.57
C HIS A 91 -11.09 -2.61 0.31
N GLU A 92 -11.66 -3.60 0.99
CA GLU A 92 -11.20 -4.99 0.95
C GLU A 92 -12.38 -5.90 0.74
N GLU A 93 -12.28 -6.73 -0.30
CA GLU A 93 -13.21 -7.81 -0.60
C GLU A 93 -12.59 -9.14 -0.17
N ARG A 94 -13.43 -10.18 -0.06
CA ARG A 94 -12.93 -11.54 0.19
C ARG A 94 -12.25 -12.09 -1.06
N ASP A 95 -11.21 -12.90 -0.87
CA ASP A 95 -10.50 -13.53 -2.00
C ASP A 95 -11.44 -14.43 -2.83
N GLU A 96 -12.42 -15.07 -2.18
CA GLU A 96 -13.46 -15.85 -2.86
C GLU A 96 -14.32 -14.98 -3.77
N PHE A 97 -14.71 -13.79 -3.30
CA PHE A 97 -15.51 -12.85 -4.09
C PHE A 97 -14.78 -12.44 -5.37
N VAL A 98 -13.50 -12.08 -5.26
CA VAL A 98 -12.70 -11.69 -6.43
C VAL A 98 -12.55 -12.84 -7.42
N LYS A 99 -12.48 -14.08 -6.93
CA LYS A 99 -12.39 -15.28 -7.77
C LYS A 99 -13.72 -15.61 -8.46
N GLU A 100 -14.84 -15.48 -7.75
CA GLU A 100 -16.18 -15.84 -8.22
C GLU A 100 -16.83 -14.73 -9.06
N HIS A 101 -16.45 -13.48 -8.82
CA HIS A 101 -17.03 -12.30 -9.47
C HIS A 101 -15.93 -11.33 -9.98
N PRO A 102 -15.07 -11.80 -10.91
CA PRO A 102 -13.98 -10.97 -11.44
C PRO A 102 -14.48 -9.68 -12.08
N ASP A 103 -15.61 -9.71 -12.80
CA ASP A 103 -16.18 -8.52 -13.45
C ASP A 103 -16.64 -7.47 -12.44
N LYS A 104 -17.24 -7.89 -11.33
CA LYS A 104 -17.63 -6.98 -10.24
C LYS A 104 -16.42 -6.36 -9.56
N TRP A 105 -15.34 -7.12 -9.40
CA TRP A 105 -14.09 -6.59 -8.88
C TRP A 105 -13.45 -5.56 -9.83
N MET A 106 -13.54 -5.78 -11.14
CA MET A 106 -13.10 -4.77 -12.13
C MET A 106 -13.95 -3.51 -12.09
N ASP A 107 -15.27 -3.63 -11.96
CA ASP A 107 -16.16 -2.47 -11.77
C ASP A 107 -15.82 -1.68 -10.50
N ILE A 108 -15.53 -2.37 -9.39
CA ILE A 108 -15.04 -1.74 -8.16
C ILE A 108 -13.75 -0.96 -8.43
N LYS A 109 -12.76 -1.56 -9.11
CA LYS A 109 -11.51 -0.88 -9.47
C LYS A 109 -11.75 0.40 -10.28
N CYS A 110 -12.60 0.34 -11.30
CA CYS A 110 -12.94 1.50 -12.14
C CYS A 110 -13.63 2.61 -11.32
N LYS A 111 -14.55 2.24 -10.42
CA LYS A 111 -15.20 3.20 -9.52
C LYS A 111 -14.20 3.90 -8.60
N TYR A 112 -13.22 3.18 -8.07
CA TYR A 112 -12.18 3.78 -7.23
C TYR A 112 -11.22 4.65 -8.01
N GLU A 113 -10.88 4.28 -9.24
CA GLU A 113 -10.07 5.10 -10.13
C GLU A 113 -10.74 6.47 -10.36
N ALA A 114 -12.04 6.49 -10.71
CA ALA A 114 -12.80 7.73 -10.86
C ALA A 114 -12.83 8.57 -9.56
N LYS A 115 -13.03 7.93 -8.40
CA LYS A 115 -13.00 8.61 -7.10
C LYS A 115 -11.63 9.21 -6.77
N ILE A 116 -10.55 8.55 -7.16
CA ILE A 116 -9.19 9.04 -6.97
C ILE A 116 -8.90 10.23 -7.89
N VAL A 117 -9.38 10.20 -9.14
CA VAL A 117 -9.30 11.37 -10.03
C VAL A 117 -10.03 12.56 -9.39
N SER A 118 -11.23 12.37 -8.84
CA SER A 118 -11.93 13.43 -8.09
C SER A 118 -11.14 13.96 -6.91
N LEU A 119 -10.48 13.08 -6.14
CA LEU A 119 -9.63 13.47 -5.03
C LEU A 119 -8.40 14.27 -5.48
N LEU A 120 -7.76 13.87 -6.59
CA LEU A 120 -6.64 14.59 -7.20
C LEU A 120 -7.07 15.98 -7.67
N MET A 121 -8.25 16.10 -8.30
CA MET A 121 -8.80 17.41 -8.70
C MET A 121 -9.08 18.32 -7.50
N LEU A 122 -9.65 17.78 -6.42
CA LEU A 122 -9.88 18.55 -5.18
C LEU A 122 -8.57 19.07 -4.60
N TRP A 123 -7.53 18.22 -4.61
CA TRP A 123 -6.21 18.53 -4.08
C TRP A 123 -5.44 19.53 -4.96
N MET A 124 -5.21 19.20 -6.22
CA MET A 124 -4.38 19.98 -7.13
C MET A 124 -5.07 21.25 -7.59
N GLY A 125 -6.38 21.21 -7.77
CA GLY A 125 -7.21 22.37 -8.10
C GLY A 125 -7.39 23.36 -6.94
N ASN A 126 -6.82 23.08 -5.76
CA ASN A 126 -6.95 23.91 -4.57
C ASN A 126 -8.41 24.27 -4.23
N SER A 127 -9.32 23.30 -4.37
CA SER A 127 -10.75 23.50 -4.05
C SER A 127 -11.00 23.66 -2.55
N ASN A 128 -10.08 23.14 -1.72
CA ASN A 128 -10.02 23.35 -0.29
C ASN A 128 -8.56 23.67 0.09
N GLU A 129 -8.31 24.88 0.58
CA GLU A 129 -6.95 25.36 0.88
C GLU A 129 -6.32 24.64 2.08
N ALA A 130 -7.10 24.32 3.12
CA ALA A 130 -6.62 23.55 4.27
C ALA A 130 -6.17 22.16 3.82
N PHE A 131 -6.99 21.47 3.02
CA PHE A 131 -6.65 20.18 2.43
C PHE A 131 -5.38 20.24 1.58
N THR A 132 -5.30 21.25 0.71
CA THR A 132 -4.19 21.41 -0.23
C THR A 132 -2.89 21.72 0.48
N THR A 133 -2.96 22.51 1.55
CA THR A 133 -1.80 22.87 2.37
C THR A 133 -1.32 21.69 3.19
N ALA A 134 -2.23 21.02 3.92
CA ALA A 134 -1.91 19.91 4.82
C ALA A 134 -1.35 18.69 4.08
N LEU A 135 -1.88 18.36 2.90
CA LEU A 135 -1.52 17.14 2.19
C LEU A 135 -0.17 17.25 1.47
N LYS A 136 0.71 16.29 1.69
CA LYS A 136 2.01 16.12 1.02
C LYS A 136 1.93 15.18 -0.18
N GLY A 137 1.13 14.11 -0.03
CA GLY A 137 1.00 13.09 -1.06
C GLY A 137 -0.18 12.15 -0.87
N ILE A 138 -0.54 11.48 -1.96
CA ILE A 138 -1.57 10.45 -2.04
C ILE A 138 -0.91 9.17 -2.55
N VAL A 139 -1.01 8.09 -1.78
CA VAL A 139 -0.51 6.77 -2.16
C VAL A 139 -1.69 5.83 -2.40
N ILE A 140 -1.73 5.23 -3.58
CA ILE A 140 -2.73 4.23 -3.94
C ILE A 140 -2.05 2.88 -4.06
N LYS A 141 -2.54 1.87 -3.34
CA LYS A 141 -2.01 0.51 -3.37
C LYS A 141 -3.09 -0.43 -3.86
N ILE A 142 -2.82 -1.11 -4.97
CA ILE A 142 -3.72 -2.07 -5.58
C ILE A 142 -3.18 -3.48 -5.29
N ARG A 143 -3.99 -4.30 -4.65
CA ARG A 143 -3.70 -5.69 -4.30
C ARG A 143 -4.83 -6.55 -4.83
N ARG A 144 -4.61 -7.86 -4.86
CA ARG A 144 -5.55 -8.87 -5.40
C ARG A 144 -7.01 -8.59 -5.06
N ALA A 145 -7.32 -8.37 -3.78
CA ALA A 145 -8.67 -8.13 -3.28
C ALA A 145 -8.79 -6.87 -2.42
N ARG A 146 -7.82 -5.94 -2.55
CA ARG A 146 -7.79 -4.73 -1.71
C ARG A 146 -7.28 -3.52 -2.47
N ILE A 147 -7.97 -2.40 -2.30
CA ILE A 147 -7.50 -1.07 -2.69
C ILE A 147 -7.27 -0.28 -1.39
N THR A 148 -6.08 0.29 -1.25
CA THR A 148 -5.72 1.13 -0.11
C THR A 148 -5.36 2.52 -0.60
N ILE A 149 -5.96 3.53 0.01
CA ILE A 149 -5.72 4.95 -0.26
C ILE A 149 -5.11 5.53 1.01
N GLN A 150 -3.93 6.13 0.89
CA GLN A 150 -3.22 6.75 2.00
C GLN A 150 -2.97 8.22 1.69
N LEU A 151 -3.38 9.09 2.60
CA LEU A 151 -3.09 10.51 2.56
C LEU A 151 -1.95 10.80 3.52
N TRP A 152 -0.85 11.30 3.00
CA TRP A 152 0.30 11.72 3.79
C TRP A 152 0.16 13.22 4.03
N TYR A 153 0.12 13.62 5.29
CA TYR A 153 -0.22 15.00 5.65
C TYR A 153 0.54 15.49 6.87
N GLU A 154 0.61 16.80 7.00
CA GLU A 154 1.06 17.50 8.20
C GLU A 154 -0.10 18.34 8.74
N GLY A 155 -0.16 18.55 10.05
CA GLY A 155 -1.23 19.32 10.68
C GLY A 155 -2.43 18.45 11.12
N SER A 156 -3.64 18.97 10.96
CA SER A 156 -4.85 18.32 11.48
C SER A 156 -5.36 17.19 10.58
N ALA A 157 -5.72 16.07 11.19
CA ALA A 157 -6.34 14.94 10.47
C ALA A 157 -7.69 15.31 9.85
N GLU A 158 -8.43 16.25 10.46
CA GLU A 158 -9.75 16.65 9.94
C GLU A 158 -9.63 17.37 8.58
N ASP A 159 -8.55 18.12 8.37
CA ASP A 159 -8.29 18.86 7.12
C ASP A 159 -8.16 17.93 5.90
N VAL A 160 -7.80 16.67 6.13
CA VAL A 160 -7.64 15.65 5.08
C VAL A 160 -8.74 14.59 5.11
N ARG A 161 -9.39 14.37 6.26
CA ARG A 161 -10.42 13.33 6.43
C ARG A 161 -11.71 13.67 5.72
N ASP A 162 -12.19 14.90 5.83
CA ASP A 162 -13.47 15.28 5.23
C ASP A 162 -13.41 15.35 3.69
N PRO A 163 -12.37 15.92 3.07
CA PRO A 163 -12.17 15.82 1.61
C PRO A 163 -12.09 14.37 1.13
N LEU A 164 -11.43 13.48 1.89
CA LEU A 164 -11.37 12.06 1.57
C LEU A 164 -12.76 11.41 1.58
N LYS A 165 -13.56 11.66 2.64
CA LYS A 165 -14.93 11.15 2.74
C LYS A 165 -15.81 11.66 1.61
N GLN A 166 -15.66 12.93 1.25
CA GLN A 166 -16.38 13.56 0.15
C GLN A 166 -16.03 12.89 -1.19
N ALA A 167 -14.75 12.75 -1.49
CA ALA A 167 -14.30 12.16 -2.75
C ALA A 167 -14.67 10.68 -2.89
N LEU A 168 -14.64 9.94 -1.77
CA LEU A 168 -14.94 8.51 -1.77
C LEU A 168 -16.43 8.19 -1.61
N GLU A 169 -17.26 9.19 -1.29
CA GLU A 169 -18.67 9.04 -0.93
C GLU A 169 -18.90 7.99 0.18
N CYS A 170 -17.91 7.81 1.06
CA CYS A 170 -17.90 6.72 2.04
C CYS A 170 -18.60 7.14 3.34
N LYS A 171 -19.93 7.05 3.37
CA LYS A 171 -20.70 7.22 4.60
C LYS A 171 -20.52 5.99 5.50
N GLY A 172 -19.90 6.15 6.67
CA GLY A 172 -19.83 5.14 7.73
C GLY A 172 -18.69 4.10 7.61
N MET A 173 -17.69 4.32 6.76
CA MET A 173 -16.53 3.43 6.66
C MET A 173 -15.39 3.84 7.60
N GLU A 174 -14.64 2.85 8.08
CA GLU A 174 -13.50 3.07 8.99
C GLU A 174 -12.32 3.71 8.25
N ILE A 175 -11.88 4.87 8.74
CA ILE A 175 -10.67 5.55 8.28
C ILE A 175 -9.69 5.52 9.44
N LYS A 176 -8.50 4.97 9.20
CA LYS A 176 -7.45 4.83 10.23
C LYS A 176 -6.50 6.00 10.16
N ASP A 177 -6.09 6.48 11.31
CA ASP A 177 -5.11 7.56 11.47
C ASP A 177 -3.89 7.00 12.19
N MET A 178 -2.71 7.15 11.60
CA MET A 178 -1.45 6.56 12.06
C MET A 178 -0.31 7.55 11.82
N SER A 179 0.66 7.62 12.74
CA SER A 179 1.89 8.36 12.45
C SER A 179 2.80 7.58 11.49
N ILE A 180 3.65 8.26 10.72
CA ILE A 180 4.65 7.58 9.86
C ILE A 180 5.63 6.74 10.70
N SER A 181 5.97 7.20 11.90
CA SER A 181 6.81 6.47 12.85
C SER A 181 6.22 5.10 13.21
N ASP A 182 4.91 5.02 13.47
CA ASP A 182 4.22 3.76 13.76
C ASP A 182 4.22 2.80 12.55
N ILE A 183 4.10 3.35 11.34
CA ILE A 183 4.16 2.56 10.11
C ILE A 183 5.57 2.01 9.88
N LYS A 184 6.60 2.81 10.16
CA LYS A 184 8.01 2.37 10.06
C LYS A 184 8.31 1.22 11.02
N GLU A 185 7.89 1.33 12.28
CA GLU A 185 8.06 0.27 13.28
C GLU A 185 7.31 -1.02 12.93
N SER A 186 6.09 -0.92 12.42
CA SER A 186 5.32 -2.10 12.02
C SER A 186 5.90 -2.78 10.77
N SER A 187 6.51 -1.99 9.87
CA SER A 187 7.18 -2.50 8.65
C SER A 187 8.49 -3.21 8.97
N SER A 188 9.30 -2.67 9.89
CA SER A 188 10.55 -3.31 10.33
C SER A 188 10.30 -4.63 11.06
N ARG A 189 9.25 -4.72 11.88
CA ARG A 189 8.85 -5.97 12.56
C ARG A 189 8.34 -7.06 11.60
N ARG A 190 7.78 -6.70 10.45
CA ARG A 190 7.34 -7.68 9.41
C ARG A 190 8.51 -8.26 8.62
N GLY A 191 9.64 -7.57 8.52
CA GLY A 191 10.88 -8.06 7.91
C GLY A 191 11.54 -9.21 8.67
N SER A 192 11.18 -9.43 9.94
CA SER A 192 11.73 -10.50 10.77
C SER A 192 10.98 -11.83 10.69
N ARG A 193 10.10 -12.04 9.69
CA ARG A 193 9.56 -13.38 9.40
C ARG A 193 10.62 -14.20 8.66
N SER A 194 11.62 -14.63 9.43
CA SER A 194 12.55 -15.68 9.05
C SER A 194 11.76 -16.90 8.57
N SER A 195 12.04 -17.25 7.32
CA SER A 195 11.73 -18.53 6.70
C SER A 195 12.33 -19.66 7.55
N SER A 196 11.55 -20.22 8.47
CA SER A 196 11.80 -21.55 9.01
C SER A 196 11.17 -22.60 8.08
N ARG A 197 11.70 -22.68 6.85
CA ARG A 197 11.58 -23.91 6.06
C ARG A 197 12.54 -24.93 6.67
N LYS A 198 11.95 -26.00 7.19
CA LYS A 198 12.54 -27.23 7.72
C LYS A 198 13.80 -27.67 6.99
N ASP A 199 14.84 -28.03 7.74
CA ASP A 199 15.78 -29.08 7.34
C ASP A 199 15.23 -30.43 7.81
N ASP A 200 14.43 -31.06 6.95
CA ASP A 200 14.15 -32.50 6.99
C ASP A 200 15.17 -33.19 6.05
N ARG A 201 16.25 -33.72 6.64
CA ARG A 201 17.25 -34.72 6.15
C ARG A 201 18.31 -34.81 7.27
N ASP A 202 18.73 -35.94 7.82
CA ASP A 202 18.89 -37.24 7.24
C ASP A 202 19.01 -38.35 8.31
N ASN A 203 18.79 -39.55 7.82
CA ASN A 203 18.62 -40.85 8.46
C ASN A 203 19.97 -41.52 8.82
N SER A 204 20.15 -42.11 10.01
CA SER A 204 20.90 -43.38 10.17
C SER A 204 20.99 -43.92 11.62
N ARG A 205 20.40 -45.11 11.79
CA ARG A 205 20.87 -46.27 12.59
C ARG A 205 22.02 -46.06 13.59
N SER A 206 21.74 -46.34 14.86
CA SER A 206 22.58 -47.28 15.61
C SER A 206 21.72 -48.06 16.62
N ARG A 207 21.66 -49.38 16.40
CA ARG A 207 21.40 -50.39 17.44
C ARG A 207 22.71 -50.54 18.21
N ASN A 208 22.67 -50.52 19.54
CA ASN A 208 23.29 -51.60 20.31
C ASN A 208 22.77 -51.67 21.74
N GLU A 209 22.63 -52.93 22.16
CA GLU A 209 22.20 -53.42 23.46
C GLU A 209 23.20 -53.08 24.58
N SER A 210 22.71 -52.95 25.81
CA SER A 210 22.96 -53.90 26.92
C SER A 210 22.89 -53.24 28.29
N SER A 211 22.18 -53.91 29.22
CA SER A 211 22.37 -53.95 30.69
C SER A 211 22.18 -52.63 31.48
N ASP A 212 21.59 -52.57 32.68
CA ASP A 212 21.17 -53.57 33.65
C ASP A 212 20.27 -52.89 34.72
N ARG A 213 19.49 -53.71 35.43
CA ARG A 213 19.04 -53.55 36.84
C ARG A 213 17.89 -52.60 37.25
N ASN A 214 16.94 -53.29 37.89
CA ASN A 214 16.16 -52.93 39.08
C ASN A 214 15.04 -51.89 38.94
N ASN A 215 13.79 -52.36 38.98
CA ASN A 215 13.10 -52.37 40.27
C ASN A 215 11.92 -53.35 40.34
N ARG A 216 11.89 -54.12 41.41
CA ARG A 216 10.79 -55.01 41.83
C ARG A 216 9.67 -54.15 42.41
N ASN A 217 8.41 -54.47 42.12
CA ASN A 217 7.57 -55.20 43.07
C ASN A 217 6.16 -55.45 42.53
N HIS A 218 5.83 -56.74 42.50
CA HIS A 218 4.48 -57.28 42.52
C HIS A 218 3.82 -57.04 43.88
N SER A 219 2.57 -56.58 43.88
CA SER A 219 1.42 -57.11 44.63
C SER A 219 0.25 -56.14 44.39
N LYS A 220 -1.02 -56.50 44.29
CA LYS A 220 -1.74 -57.75 44.45
C LYS A 220 -3.15 -57.50 43.87
N ARG A 221 -3.69 -58.55 43.24
CA ARG A 221 -5.11 -58.95 43.12
C ARG A 221 -6.17 -57.98 42.56
N ARG A 222 -6.82 -58.52 41.52
CA ARG A 222 -8.18 -58.27 41.05
C ARG A 222 -9.24 -58.64 42.09
N GLU A 223 -10.44 -58.17 41.76
CA GLU A 223 -11.80 -58.47 42.27
C GLU A 223 -12.32 -57.48 43.31
#